data_AF-A0A4Q3V6Z8-F1
#
_entry.id   AF-A0A4Q3V6Z8-F1
#
_cell.length_a   1.000
_cell.length_b   1.000
_cell.length_c   1.000
_cell.angle_alpha   90.00
_cell.angle_beta   90.00
_cell.angle_gamma   90.00
#
_symmetry.space_group_name_H-M   'P 1'
#
loop_
_entity.id
_entity.type
_entity.pdbx_description
1 polymer ?
#
loop_
_entity_poly.entity_id
_entity_poly.type
_entity_poly.pdbx_seq_one_letter_code
_entity_poly.pdbx_strand_id
1 'polypeptide(L)'
;MFRRLYWVTEQIDADGQSAVTGVYTSIPDLIRHGLHWGDDAHGLRVTLTKLDSEKEPLGVWSPPDYEGLAEALQPYIRTDEMAPEHIDALLNRLRTKTSSVPA
;
A
#
# COMPACT_ATOMS: atom_id res chain seq x y z
N MET A 1 20.81 -9.46 2.07
CA MET A 1 19.94 -10.21 3.01
C MET A 1 18.51 -9.75 2.75
N PHE A 2 17.60 -10.65 2.40
CA PHE A 2 16.21 -10.31 2.11
C PHE A 2 15.45 -10.10 3.43
N ARG A 3 14.89 -8.91 3.67
CA ARG A 3 14.03 -8.66 4.83
C ARG A 3 12.60 -9.08 4.49
N ARG A 4 11.91 -9.74 5.42
CA ARG A 4 10.47 -10.01 5.28
C ARG A 4 9.70 -8.70 5.42
N LEU A 5 9.16 -8.24 4.30
CA LEU A 5 8.33 -7.05 4.22
C LEU A 5 6.88 -7.47 4.03
N TYR A 6 5.98 -6.73 4.66
CA TYR A 6 4.55 -6.96 4.58
C TYR A 6 3.83 -5.69 4.20
N TRP A 7 2.90 -5.82 3.27
CA TRP A 7 1.97 -4.81 2.84
C TRP A 7 0.65 -5.06 3.53
N VAL A 8 0.22 -4.12 4.36
CA VAL A 8 -1.09 -4.17 5.02
C VAL A 8 -2.00 -3.19 4.29
N THR A 9 -3.21 -3.64 3.95
CA THR A 9 -4.25 -2.78 3.38
C THR A 9 -5.33 -2.55 4.42
N GLU A 10 -5.78 -1.31 4.53
CA GLU A 10 -6.86 -0.92 5.44
C GLU A 10 -7.89 -0.10 4.68
N GLN A 11 -9.17 -0.41 4.85
CA GLN A 11 -10.24 0.46 4.40
C GLN A 11 -10.52 1.51 5.47
N ILE A 12 -10.65 2.75 5.04
CA ILE A 12 -11.02 3.89 5.88
C ILE A 12 -12.47 4.23 5.57
N ASP A 13 -13.31 4.34 6.60
CA ASP A 13 -14.70 4.76 6.47
C ASP A 13 -14.88 6.29 6.60
N ALA A 14 -16.13 6.76 6.53
CA ALA A 14 -16.48 8.17 6.62
C ALA A 14 -16.09 8.83 7.95
N ASP A 15 -16.09 8.04 9.03
CA ASP A 15 -15.79 8.48 10.39
C ASP A 15 -14.27 8.43 10.68
N GLY A 16 -13.48 8.02 9.70
CA GLY A 16 -12.03 7.91 9.79
C GLY A 16 -11.54 6.66 10.53
N GLN A 17 -12.44 5.70 10.83
CA GLN A 17 -12.04 4.40 11.36
C GLN A 17 -11.40 3.57 10.27
N SER A 18 -10.42 2.73 10.65
CA SER A 18 -9.77 1.82 9.72
C SER A 18 -9.98 0.36 10.09
N ALA A 19 -10.22 -0.46 9.08
CA ALA A 19 -10.30 -1.92 9.19
C ALA A 19 -9.28 -2.57 8.27
N VAL A 20 -8.41 -3.43 8.82
CA VAL A 20 -7.45 -4.20 8.03
C VAL A 20 -8.21 -5.17 7.12
N THR A 21 -7.94 -5.08 5.82
CA THR A 21 -8.58 -5.92 4.79
C THR A 21 -7.66 -7.01 4.26
N GLY A 22 -6.35 -6.88 4.44
CA GLY A 22 -5.40 -7.86 3.95
C GLY A 22 -3.95 -7.60 4.33
N VAL A 23 -3.15 -8.66 4.22
CA VAL A 23 -1.70 -8.65 4.44
C VAL A 23 -1.04 -9.43 3.31
N TYR A 24 -0.06 -8.81 2.64
CA TYR A 24 0.58 -9.35 1.44
C TYR A 24 2.10 -9.27 1.56
N THR A 25 2.80 -10.28 1.04
CA THR A 25 4.27 -10.32 1.08
C THR A 25 4.92 -9.82 -0.21
N SER A 26 4.13 -9.53 -1.23
CA SER A 26 4.62 -9.07 -2.54
C SER A 26 3.71 -8.00 -3.13
N ILE A 27 4.30 -7.10 -3.92
CA ILE A 27 3.53 -6.09 -4.66
C ILE A 27 2.59 -6.73 -5.69
N PRO A 28 2.98 -7.77 -6.47
CA PRO A 28 2.05 -8.46 -7.36
C PRO A 28 0.81 -9.00 -6.66
N ASP A 29 0.96 -9.63 -5.49
CA ASP A 29 -0.17 -10.15 -4.71
C ASP A 29 -1.04 -9.01 -4.18
N LEU A 30 -0.43 -7.94 -3.67
CA LEU A 30 -1.12 -6.72 -3.25
C LEU A 30 -1.98 -6.17 -4.40
N ILE A 31 -1.41 -6.01 -5.60
CA ILE A 31 -2.12 -5.48 -6.76
C ILE A 31 -3.29 -6.38 -7.16
N ARG A 32 -3.08 -7.71 -7.15
CA ARG A 32 -4.08 -8.68 -7.61
C ARG A 32 -5.21 -8.89 -6.60
N HIS A 33 -4.90 -8.82 -5.31
CA HIS A 33 -5.79 -9.29 -4.24
C HIS A 33 -6.09 -8.27 -3.14
N GLY A 34 -5.24 -7.25 -2.94
CA GLY A 34 -5.35 -6.32 -1.83
C GLY A 34 -5.92 -4.95 -2.15
N LEU A 35 -5.86 -4.54 -3.41
CA LEU A 35 -6.38 -3.24 -3.84
C LEU A 35 -7.88 -3.31 -4.15
N HIS A 36 -8.67 -3.69 -3.14
CA HIS A 36 -10.12 -3.73 -3.16
C HIS A 36 -10.72 -2.64 -2.26
N TRP A 37 -11.57 -1.81 -2.85
CA TRP A 37 -12.39 -0.82 -2.14
C TRP A 37 -13.77 -1.43 -1.92
N GLY A 38 -14.21 -1.47 -0.66
CA GLY A 38 -15.59 -1.77 -0.34
C GLY A 38 -16.47 -0.64 -0.85
N ASP A 39 -17.74 -0.93 -1.08
CA ASP A 39 -18.70 0.05 -1.62
C ASP A 39 -18.85 1.28 -0.70
N ASP A 40 -18.63 1.10 0.61
CA ASP A 40 -18.70 2.16 1.63
C ASP A 40 -17.32 2.72 2.05
N ALA A 41 -16.24 2.31 1.39
CA ALA A 41 -14.89 2.74 1.75
C ALA A 41 -14.58 4.15 1.21
N HIS A 42 -14.31 5.10 2.11
CA HIS A 42 -13.85 6.45 1.78
C HIS A 42 -12.38 6.50 1.41
N GLY A 43 -11.60 5.47 1.76
CA GLY A 43 -10.20 5.38 1.35
C GLY A 43 -9.61 3.99 1.54
N LEU A 44 -8.48 3.75 0.88
CA LEU A 44 -7.65 2.57 1.08
C LEU A 44 -6.27 3.04 1.54
N ARG A 45 -5.91 2.78 2.79
CA ARG A 45 -4.56 2.99 3.29
C ARG A 45 -3.70 1.76 3.00
N VAL A 46 -2.47 2.00 2.59
CA VAL A 46 -1.46 0.97 2.36
C VAL A 46 -0.29 1.24 3.30
N THR A 47 0.07 0.22 4.08
CA THR A 47 1.15 0.28 5.06
C THR A 47 2.22 -0.74 4.71
N LEU A 48 3.48 -0.32 4.60
CA LEU A 48 4.63 -1.22 4.48
C LEU A 48 5.27 -1.38 5.85
N THR A 49 5.38 -2.61 6.34
CA THR A 49 5.91 -2.87 7.69
C THR A 49 6.68 -4.19 7.78
N LYS A 50 7.32 -4.41 8.93
CA LYS A 50 7.83 -5.71 9.37
C LYS A 50 6.95 -6.18 10.52
N LEU A 51 6.19 -7.27 10.34
CA LEU A 51 5.22 -7.72 11.36
C LEU A 51 5.87 -8.11 12.69
N ASP A 52 7.09 -8.64 12.66
CA ASP A 52 7.81 -9.07 13.87
C ASP A 52 8.75 -7.97 14.42
N SER A 53 8.36 -6.71 14.30
CA SER A 53 9.18 -5.55 14.68
C SER A 53 8.39 -4.57 15.53
N GLU A 54 8.92 -4.21 16.69
CA GLU A 54 8.37 -3.15 17.55
C GLU A 54 8.61 -1.74 16.99
N LYS A 55 9.36 -1.63 15.88
CA LYS A 55 9.61 -0.37 15.20
C LYS A 55 8.37 0.10 14.45
N GLU A 56 8.29 1.41 14.26
CA GLU A 56 7.29 2.04 13.40
C GLU A 56 7.28 1.42 11.98
N PRO A 57 6.11 1.45 11.31
CA PRO A 57 6.02 1.02 9.92
C PRO A 57 7.06 1.72 9.03
N LEU A 58 7.50 1.02 8.00
CA LEU A 58 8.46 1.54 7.02
C LEU A 58 7.83 2.62 6.13
N GLY A 59 6.51 2.64 6.04
CA GLY A 59 5.74 3.73 5.46
C GLY A 59 4.25 3.47 5.54
N VAL A 60 3.46 4.54 5.57
CA VAL A 60 2.00 4.52 5.60
C VAL A 60 1.53 5.55 4.58
N TRP A 61 0.73 5.13 3.61
CA TRP A 61 0.26 5.99 2.54
C TRP A 61 -1.24 5.86 2.39
N SER A 62 -1.89 7.01 2.19
CA SER A 62 -3.35 7.12 2.11
C SER A 62 -3.74 7.89 0.85
N PRO A 63 -5.01 7.77 0.40
CA PRO A 63 -5.54 8.60 -0.68
C PRO A 63 -5.47 10.10 -0.33
N PRO A 64 -5.59 11.01 -1.33
CA PRO A 64 -5.86 10.69 -2.74
C PRO A 64 -4.61 10.25 -3.51
N ASP A 65 -3.45 10.79 -3.18
CA ASP A 65 -2.28 10.75 -4.08
C ASP A 65 -1.18 9.77 -3.66
N TYR A 66 -1.28 9.21 -2.45
CA TYR A 66 -0.25 8.35 -1.87
C TYR A 66 1.14 9.01 -1.93
N GLU A 67 1.19 10.28 -1.52
CA GLU A 67 2.37 11.13 -1.59
C GLU A 67 3.59 10.48 -0.89
N GLY A 68 4.76 10.57 -1.52
CA GLY A 68 6.01 10.04 -0.97
C GLY A 68 6.19 8.52 -1.10
N LEU A 69 5.20 7.78 -1.64
CA LEU A 69 5.31 6.32 -1.80
C LEU A 69 6.44 5.94 -2.76
N ALA A 70 6.55 6.61 -3.90
CA ALA A 70 7.57 6.31 -4.91
C ALA A 70 8.99 6.54 -4.36
N GLU A 71 9.19 7.66 -3.66
CA GLU A 71 10.45 8.06 -3.04
C GLU A 71 10.84 7.10 -1.91
N ALA A 72 9.88 6.74 -1.06
CA ALA A 72 10.11 5.83 0.06
C ALA A 72 10.49 4.41 -0.38
N LEU A 73 10.09 3.99 -1.58
CA LEU A 73 10.42 2.67 -2.13
C LEU A 73 11.78 2.62 -2.87
N GLN A 74 12.40 3.76 -3.18
CA GLN A 74 13.70 3.83 -3.85
C GLN A 74 14.81 3.00 -3.17
N PRO A 75 14.96 2.99 -1.84
CA PRO A 75 15.97 2.16 -1.18
C PRO A 75 15.80 0.66 -1.40
N TYR A 76 14.56 0.20 -1.61
CA TYR A 76 14.23 -1.21 -1.84
C TYR A 76 14.50 -1.64 -3.28
N ILE A 77 14.37 -0.70 -4.23
CA ILE A 77 14.84 -0.89 -5.61
C ILE A 77 16.35 -1.03 -5.64
N ARG A 78 17.07 -0.10 -5.01
CA ARG A 78 18.55 -0.08 -5.00
C ARG A 78 19.19 -1.32 -4.38
N THR A 79 18.41 -2.09 -3.63
CA THR A 79 18.83 -3.31 -2.94
C THR A 79 18.29 -4.58 -3.59
N ASP A 80 17.65 -4.49 -4.77
CA ASP A 80 17.00 -5.59 -5.49
C ASP A 80 15.92 -6.33 -4.66
N GLU A 81 15.36 -5.67 -3.65
CA GLU A 81 14.26 -6.23 -2.85
C GLU A 81 12.90 -6.03 -3.53
N MET A 82 12.81 -5.01 -4.39
CA MET A 82 11.62 -4.70 -5.18
C MET A 82 12.02 -4.33 -6.60
N ALA A 83 11.27 -4.84 -7.58
CA ALA A 83 11.46 -4.51 -8.98
C ALA A 83 10.78 -3.15 -9.30
N PRO A 84 11.45 -2.22 -10.02
CA PRO A 84 10.87 -0.93 -10.40
C PRO A 84 9.50 -1.04 -11.07
N GLU A 85 9.33 -2.01 -11.97
CA GLU A 85 8.11 -2.25 -12.72
C GLU A 85 6.92 -2.61 -11.82
N HIS A 86 7.16 -3.26 -10.69
CA HIS A 86 6.11 -3.57 -9.72
C HIS A 86 5.66 -2.30 -8.98
N ILE A 87 6.59 -1.39 -8.68
CA ILE A 87 6.28 -0.11 -8.02
C ILE A 87 5.48 0.79 -8.95
N ASP A 88 5.88 0.89 -10.21
CA ASP A 88 5.14 1.65 -11.22
C ASP A 88 3.72 1.09 -11.41
N ALA A 89 3.58 -0.24 -11.46
CA ALA A 89 2.27 -0.90 -11.54
C ALA A 89 1.40 -0.62 -10.30
N LEU A 90 1.99 -0.63 -9.10
CA LEU A 90 1.29 -0.32 -7.86
C LEU A 90 0.77 1.12 -7.85
N LEU A 91 1.64 2.09 -8.15
CA LEU A 91 1.31 3.51 -8.20
C LEU A 91 0.19 3.79 -9.21
N ASN A 92 0.30 3.23 -10.41
CA ASN A 92 -0.74 3.37 -11.43
C ASN A 92 -2.07 2.80 -10.94
N ARG A 93 -2.05 1.61 -10.32
CA ARG A 93 -3.27 0.96 -9.82
C ARG A 93 -3.93 1.76 -8.70
N LEU A 94 -3.15 2.29 -7.76
CA LEU A 94 -3.64 3.14 -6.67
C LEU A 94 -4.28 4.43 -7.21
N ARG A 95 -3.62 5.11 -8.16
CA ARG A 95 -4.11 6.35 -8.77
C ARG A 95 -5.39 6.16 -9.58
N THR A 96 -5.46 5.14 -10.43
CA THR A 96 -6.67 4.85 -11.22
C THR A 96 -7.89 4.63 -10.33
N LYS A 97 -7.69 4.01 -9.15
CA LYS A 97 -8.78 3.70 -8.23
C LYS A 97 -9.20 4.90 -7.39
N THR A 98 -8.28 5.76 -6.95
CA THR A 98 -8.66 7.03 -6.29
C THR A 98 -9.54 7.89 -7.19
N SER A 99 -9.21 8.02 -8.48
CA SER A 99 -10.03 8.83 -9.41
C SER A 99 -11.44 8.27 -9.68
N SER A 100 -11.75 7.07 -9.20
CA SER A 100 -13.06 6.42 -9.39
C SER A 100 -13.98 6.50 -8.17
N VAL A 101 -13.50 7.00 -7.03
CA VAL A 101 -14.31 7.20 -5.82
C VAL A 101 -14.89 8.62 -5.87
N PRO A 102 -16.22 8.80 -5.94
CA PRO A 102 -16.81 10.13 -5.90
C PRO A 102 -16.55 10.77 -4.53
N ALA A 103 -16.14 12.05 -4.57
CA ALA A 103 -15.91 12.89 -3.39
C ALA A 103 -17.19 13.16 -2.60
#